data_AF-A0A496WVL8-F1
#
_entry.id   AF-A0A496WVL8-F1
#
_cell.length_a   1.000
_cell.length_b   1.000
_cell.length_c   1.000
_cell.angle_alpha   90.00
_cell.angle_beta   90.00
_cell.angle_gamma   90.00
#
_symmetry.space_group_name_H-M   'P 1'
#
loop_
_entity.id
_entity.type
_entity.pdbx_description
1 polymer ?
#
loop_
_entity_poly.entity_id
_entity_poly.type
_entity_poly.pdbx_seq_one_letter_code
_entity_poly.pdbx_strand_id
1 'polypeptide(L)'
;MSDLTTVIDDLRAEGDELYSFLQTISSDDWSLATTFKAWTITDVVAHLYFGDYLGMTSHKNGEEFLAFIAKVQKSGLPLVEFTRQWLDNETGSTMLMRWHNQF
;
A
#
# COMPACT_ATOMS: atom_id res chain seq x y z
N MET A 1 -22.86 -3.51 16.66
CA MET A 1 -22.18 -3.16 15.39
C MET A 1 -21.48 -1.84 15.66
N SER A 2 -20.17 -1.72 15.38
CA SER A 2 -19.53 -0.40 15.40
C SER A 2 -20.22 0.49 14.37
N ASP A 3 -20.39 1.75 14.72
CA ASP A 3 -20.86 2.76 13.77
C ASP A 3 -19.81 2.98 12.66
N LEU A 4 -20.26 3.33 11.46
CA LEU A 4 -19.38 3.50 10.30
C LEU A 4 -18.32 4.58 10.55
N THR A 5 -18.70 5.65 11.24
CA THR A 5 -17.76 6.72 11.62
C THR A 5 -16.63 6.19 12.49
N THR A 6 -16.94 5.35 13.48
CA THR A 6 -15.91 4.72 14.33
C THR A 6 -14.95 3.87 13.50
N VAL A 7 -15.45 3.08 12.56
CA VAL A 7 -14.59 2.24 11.71
C VAL A 7 -13.64 3.07 10.84
N ILE A 8 -14.11 4.22 10.33
CA ILE A 8 -13.29 5.13 9.52
C ILE A 8 -12.22 5.82 10.39
N ASP A 9 -12.59 6.25 11.59
CA ASP A 9 -11.66 6.89 12.52
C ASP A 9 -10.58 5.90 12.99
N ASP A 10 -10.96 4.66 13.31
CA ASP A 10 -10.03 3.59 13.68
C ASP A 10 -9.04 3.31 12.54
N LEU A 11 -9.51 3.18 11.28
CA LEU A 11 -8.64 2.95 10.13
C LEU A 11 -7.61 4.08 9.95
N ARG A 12 -8.02 5.34 10.11
CA ARG A 12 -7.11 6.49 10.02
C ARG A 12 -6.10 6.48 11.17
N ALA A 13 -6.55 6.21 12.39
CA ALA A 13 -5.68 6.17 13.56
C ALA A 13 -4.64 5.04 13.46
N GLU A 14 -5.04 3.85 12.99
CA GLU A 14 -4.13 2.74 12.72
C GLU A 14 -3.09 3.10 11.65
N GLY A 15 -3.50 3.78 10.58
CA GLY A 15 -2.62 4.28 9.54
C GLY A 15 -1.57 5.29 10.06
N ASP A 16 -2.01 6.25 10.88
CA ASP A 16 -1.14 7.27 11.48
C ASP A 16 -0.14 6.67 12.50
N GLU A 17 -0.58 5.69 13.29
CA GLU A 17 0.29 4.95 14.21
C GLU A 17 1.36 4.17 13.43
N LEU A 18 0.95 3.44 12.40
CA LEU A 18 1.88 2.67 11.56
C LEU A 18 2.88 3.60 10.83
N TYR A 19 2.41 4.73 10.30
CA TYR A 19 3.27 5.74 9.69
C TYR A 19 4.32 6.25 10.69
N SER A 20 3.88 6.63 11.89
CA SER A 20 4.77 7.13 12.95
C SER A 20 5.81 6.09 13.36
N PHE A 21 5.42 4.82 13.46
CA PHE A 21 6.35 3.72 13.75
C PHE A 21 7.40 3.53 12.65
N LEU A 22 6.97 3.50 11.38
CA LEU A 22 7.87 3.30 10.23
C LEU A 22 8.79 4.50 9.98
N GLN A 23 8.52 5.67 10.55
CA GLN A 23 9.48 6.79 10.54
C GLN A 23 10.68 6.56 11.47
N THR A 24 10.60 5.62 12.41
CA THR A 24 11.66 5.36 13.40
C THR A 24 12.71 4.35 12.97
N ILE A 25 12.43 3.56 11.92
CA ILE A 25 13.36 2.54 11.43
C ILE A 25 14.46 3.16 10.57
N SER A 26 15.60 2.49 10.46
CA SER A 26 16.72 2.98 9.65
C SER A 26 16.45 2.84 8.15
N SER A 27 17.21 3.57 7.32
CA SER A 27 17.13 3.45 5.87
C SER A 27 17.38 2.03 5.37
N ASP A 28 18.29 1.31 6.03
CA ASP A 28 18.72 -0.02 5.60
C ASP A 28 17.66 -1.07 5.92
N ASP A 29 16.87 -0.85 6.98
CA ASP A 29 15.79 -1.74 7.41
C ASP A 29 14.69 -1.88 6.35
N TRP A 30 14.49 -0.86 5.51
CA TRP A 30 13.49 -0.88 4.44
C TRP A 30 13.68 -2.00 3.42
N SER A 31 14.91 -2.51 3.31
CA SER A 31 15.29 -3.62 2.42
C SER A 31 15.23 -4.99 3.09
N LEU A 32 14.99 -5.06 4.41
CA LEU A 32 14.96 -6.32 5.15
C LEU A 32 13.69 -7.11 4.83
N ALA A 33 13.90 -8.40 4.55
CA ALA A 33 12.80 -9.34 4.34
C ALA A 33 12.05 -9.61 5.66
N THR A 34 10.74 -9.46 5.60
CA THR A 34 9.81 -9.79 6.68
C THR A 34 9.45 -11.27 6.63
N THR A 35 8.81 -11.78 7.70
CA THR A 35 8.27 -13.15 7.73
C THR A 35 7.05 -13.31 6.82
N PHE A 36 6.43 -12.22 6.38
CA PHE A 36 5.31 -12.25 5.46
C PHE A 36 5.82 -12.39 4.02
N LYS A 37 5.66 -13.59 3.45
CA LYS A 37 6.02 -13.90 2.04
C LYS A 37 7.48 -13.60 1.65
N ALA A 38 8.37 -13.44 2.63
CA ALA A 38 9.74 -12.94 2.44
C ALA A 38 9.82 -11.57 1.72
N TRP A 39 8.76 -10.76 1.86
CA TRP A 39 8.68 -9.42 1.29
C TRP A 39 9.46 -8.43 2.13
N THR A 40 10.10 -7.45 1.50
CA THR A 40 10.77 -6.36 2.23
C THR A 40 9.76 -5.46 2.93
N ILE A 41 10.19 -4.65 3.91
CA ILE A 41 9.31 -3.64 4.51
C ILE A 41 8.73 -2.70 3.43
N THR A 42 9.53 -2.33 2.43
CA THR A 42 9.08 -1.55 1.27
C THR A 42 7.94 -2.26 0.52
N ASP A 43 8.08 -3.56 0.26
CA ASP A 43 7.06 -4.34 -0.46
C ASP A 43 5.74 -4.42 0.31
N VAL A 44 5.82 -4.51 1.65
CA VAL A 44 4.63 -4.52 2.51
C VAL A 44 3.91 -3.18 2.43
N VAL A 45 4.61 -2.05 2.54
CA VAL A 45 4.00 -0.72 2.41
C VAL A 45 3.43 -0.49 1.01
N ALA A 46 4.14 -0.91 -0.04
CA ALA A 46 3.64 -0.90 -1.42
C ALA A 46 2.36 -1.74 -1.59
N HIS A 47 2.25 -2.86 -0.88
CA HIS A 47 1.07 -3.70 -0.88
C HIS A 47 -0.14 -3.04 -0.20
N LEU A 48 0.08 -2.34 0.93
CA LEU A 48 -0.96 -1.56 1.60
C LEU A 48 -1.48 -0.47 0.66
N TYR A 49 -0.59 0.33 0.08
CA TYR A 49 -0.94 1.37 -0.88
C TYR A 49 -1.72 0.84 -2.09
N PHE A 50 -1.35 -0.34 -2.61
CA PHE A 50 -2.10 -0.98 -3.69
C PHE A 50 -3.55 -1.29 -3.29
N GLY A 51 -3.78 -1.80 -2.08
CA GLY A 51 -5.12 -2.04 -1.54
C GLY A 51 -5.93 -0.75 -1.42
N ASP A 52 -5.35 0.27 -0.81
CA ASP A 52 -5.99 1.59 -0.62
C ASP A 52 -6.33 2.26 -1.96
N TYR A 53 -5.40 2.19 -2.92
CA TYR A 53 -5.61 2.66 -4.28
C TYR A 53 -6.79 1.95 -4.96
N LEU A 54 -6.88 0.62 -4.86
CA LEU A 54 -8.00 -0.14 -5.41
C LEU A 54 -9.32 0.22 -4.75
N GLY A 55 -9.35 0.35 -3.42
CA GLY A 55 -10.53 0.75 -2.66
C GLY A 55 -11.05 2.10 -3.12
N MET A 56 -10.18 3.11 -3.16
CA MET A 56 -10.54 4.46 -3.60
C MET A 56 -10.94 4.51 -5.07
N THR A 57 -10.26 3.77 -5.94
CA THR A 57 -10.61 3.70 -7.37
C THR A 57 -11.99 3.09 -7.55
N SER A 58 -12.29 1.98 -6.86
CA SER A 58 -13.59 1.31 -6.94
C SER A 58 -14.75 2.19 -6.46
N HIS A 59 -14.51 3.03 -5.45
CA HIS A 59 -15.48 4.00 -4.94
C HIS A 59 -15.73 5.15 -5.93
N LYS A 60 -14.67 5.64 -6.59
CA LYS A 60 -14.74 6.77 -7.53
C LYS A 60 -15.29 6.37 -8.89
N ASN A 61 -14.78 5.29 -9.49
CA ASN A 61 -15.11 4.86 -10.85
C ASN A 61 -14.89 3.35 -11.06
N GLY A 62 -15.97 2.62 -11.28
CA GLY A 62 -15.93 1.18 -11.51
C GLY A 62 -15.23 0.76 -12.80
N GLU A 63 -15.29 1.56 -13.87
CA GLU A 63 -14.62 1.24 -15.14
C GLU A 63 -13.10 1.37 -15.01
N GLU A 64 -12.63 2.42 -14.32
CA GLU A 64 -11.21 2.59 -14.02
C GLU A 64 -10.66 1.47 -13.15
N PHE A 65 -11.45 1.03 -12.16
CA PHE A 65 -11.10 -0.13 -11.33
C PHE A 65 -10.95 -1.40 -12.19
N LEU A 66 -11.93 -1.70 -13.04
CA LEU A 66 -11.87 -2.88 -13.92
C LEU A 66 -10.70 -2.81 -14.91
N ALA A 67 -10.43 -1.62 -15.47
CA ALA A 67 -9.29 -1.40 -16.36
C ALA A 67 -7.96 -1.63 -15.64
N PHE A 68 -7.84 -1.17 -14.39
CA PHE A 68 -6.63 -1.37 -13.60
C PHE A 68 -6.44 -2.83 -13.19
N ILE A 69 -7.49 -3.53 -12.77
CA ILE A 69 -7.43 -4.98 -12.50
C ILE A 69 -7.05 -5.76 -13.76
N ALA A 70 -7.61 -5.41 -14.91
CA ALA A 70 -7.23 -6.02 -16.18
C ALA A 70 -5.76 -5.76 -16.53
N LYS A 71 -5.21 -4.57 -16.22
CA LYS A 71 -3.78 -4.27 -16.37
C LYS A 71 -2.92 -5.17 -15.47
N VAL A 72 -3.30 -5.34 -14.20
CA VAL A 72 -2.61 -6.25 -13.25
C VAL A 72 -2.60 -7.67 -13.80
N GLN A 73 -3.77 -8.19 -14.19
CA GLN A 73 -3.92 -9.56 -14.72
C GLN A 73 -3.11 -9.78 -16.01
N LYS A 74 -3.16 -8.83 -16.95
CA LYS A 74 -2.42 -8.91 -18.23
C LYS A 74 -0.91 -8.88 -18.04
N SER A 75 -0.40 -8.33 -16.94
CA SER A 75 1.05 -8.31 -16.69
C SER A 75 1.64 -9.72 -16.54
N GLY A 76 0.85 -10.68 -16.04
CA GLY A 76 1.33 -12.03 -15.71
C GLY A 76 2.38 -12.08 -14.60
N LEU A 77 2.67 -10.94 -13.96
CA LEU A 77 3.68 -10.82 -12.91
C LEU A 77 3.11 -11.25 -11.56
N PRO A 78 3.96 -11.77 -10.64
CA PRO A 78 3.62 -11.80 -9.23
C PRO A 78 3.24 -10.40 -8.76
N LEU A 79 2.25 -10.28 -7.87
CA LEU A 79 1.72 -8.98 -7.45
C LEU A 79 2.83 -8.04 -6.95
N VAL A 80 3.78 -8.56 -6.16
CA VAL A 80 4.92 -7.78 -5.64
C VAL A 80 5.77 -7.14 -6.73
N GLU A 81 6.02 -7.87 -7.82
CA GLU A 81 6.79 -7.35 -8.97
C GLU A 81 5.98 -6.33 -9.76
N PHE A 82 4.67 -6.55 -9.90
CA PHE A 82 3.79 -5.55 -10.50
C PHE A 82 3.76 -4.26 -9.68
N THR A 83 3.58 -4.33 -8.35
CA THR A 83 3.54 -3.13 -7.50
C THR A 83 4.85 -2.38 -7.52
N ARG A 84 6.00 -3.07 -7.47
CA ARG A 84 7.32 -2.45 -7.63
C ARG A 84 7.41 -1.64 -8.92
N GLN A 85 7.04 -2.25 -10.06
CA GLN A 85 7.10 -1.58 -11.36
C GLN A 85 6.08 -0.44 -11.48
N TRP A 86 4.86 -0.62 -10.98
CA TRP A 86 3.81 0.39 -11.01
C TRP A 86 4.15 1.62 -10.16
N LEU A 87 4.95 1.42 -9.11
CA LEU A 87 5.41 2.46 -8.20
C LEU A 87 6.83 2.93 -8.54
N ASP A 88 7.31 2.70 -9.76
CA ASP A 88 8.61 3.16 -10.25
C ASP A 88 9.81 2.70 -9.38
N ASN A 89 9.68 1.54 -8.73
CA ASN A 89 10.62 0.99 -7.75
C ASN A 89 10.95 1.96 -6.60
N GLU A 90 9.97 2.78 -6.21
CA GLU A 90 10.09 3.66 -5.05
C GLU A 90 10.24 2.85 -3.76
N THR A 91 11.13 3.30 -2.87
CA THR A 91 11.47 2.58 -1.64
C THR A 91 11.52 3.49 -0.43
N GLY A 92 11.64 2.91 0.77
CA GLY A 92 12.02 3.71 1.93
C GLY A 92 10.96 4.72 2.37
N SER A 93 11.45 5.84 2.91
CA SER A 93 10.62 6.94 3.39
C SER A 93 9.81 7.63 2.30
N THR A 94 10.24 7.60 1.03
CA THR A 94 9.47 8.19 -0.07
C THR A 94 8.24 7.35 -0.38
N MET A 95 8.39 6.02 -0.43
CA MET A 95 7.26 5.10 -0.56
C MET A 95 6.29 5.21 0.63
N LEU A 96 6.83 5.33 1.85
CA LEU A 96 6.02 5.57 3.06
C LEU A 96 5.17 6.85 2.95
N MET A 97 5.79 7.95 2.53
CA MET A 97 5.10 9.23 2.36
C MET A 97 4.05 9.18 1.24
N ARG A 98 4.33 8.48 0.14
CA ARG A 98 3.37 8.27 -0.94
C ARG A 98 2.15 7.50 -0.46
N TRP A 99 2.35 6.46 0.35
CA TRP A 99 1.26 5.71 0.95
C TRP A 99 0.42 6.55 1.90
N HIS A 100 1.05 7.25 2.85
CA HIS A 100 0.35 8.03 3.86
C HIS A 100 -0.48 9.19 3.26
N ASN A 101 0.02 9.84 2.20
CA ASN A 101 -0.71 10.91 1.50
C ASN A 101 -2.00 10.46 0.79
N GLN A 102 -2.28 9.15 0.73
CA GLN A 102 -3.51 8.60 0.17
C GLN A 102 -4.71 8.69 1.14
N PHE A 103 -4.46 8.83 2.45
CA PHE A 103 -5.45 8.84 3.55
C PHE A 103 -6.11 10.20 3.83
#